data_AF-A0A6L3GKI9-F1
#
_entry.id   AF-A0A6L3GKI9-F1
#
_cell.length_a   1.000
_cell.length_b   1.000
_cell.length_c   1.000
_cell.angle_alpha   90.00
_cell.angle_beta   90.00
_cell.angle_gamma   90.00
#
_symmetry.space_group_name_H-M   'P 1'
#
loop_
_entity.id
_entity.type
_entity.pdbx_description
1 polymer ?
#
loop_
_entity_poly.entity_id
_entity_poly.type
_entity_poly.pdbx_seq_one_letter_code
_entity_poly.pdbx_strand_id
1 'polypeptide(L)'
;YYDRETGLAYNRFRYYSPKMGMYISQDPLRLDGSYLSLYAYVDNSNLEIDIWGLVSVLFQCGTYGSLQPSGPGLQAHEIMRHKYLQSQGLASGNRLADNPSIALDMDHHRRKPSVRPDGSMSKGGAHYHETIIRAKYGLGSNEFHQNHKIEMDITQGALRKAGIPASVARKLRKDADRFYKKLKKNTYG
;
A
#
# COMPACT_ATOMS: atom_id res chain seq x y z
N TYR A 1 8.43 11.94 25.65
CA TYR A 1 8.84 12.28 27.03
C TYR A 1 8.89 10.99 27.84
N TYR A 2 9.95 10.72 28.62
CA TYR A 2 10.03 9.49 29.44
C TYR A 2 9.70 9.81 30.89
N ASP A 3 8.65 9.16 31.40
CA ASP A 3 8.23 9.24 32.78
C ASP A 3 8.93 8.14 33.59
N ARG A 4 9.77 8.56 34.54
CA ARG A 4 10.56 7.65 35.37
C ARG A 4 9.75 7.02 36.51
N GLU A 5 8.63 7.62 36.91
CA GLU A 5 7.79 7.12 37.98
C GLU A 5 6.97 5.91 37.52
N THR A 6 6.41 6.00 36.31
CA THR A 6 5.64 4.90 35.70
C THR A 6 6.48 3.97 34.82
N GLY A 7 7.68 4.41 34.40
CA GLY A 7 8.53 3.68 33.46
C GLY A 7 8.01 3.69 32.02
N LEU A 8 7.12 4.64 31.68
CA LEU A 8 6.49 4.75 30.36
C LEU A 8 7.04 5.94 29.57
N ALA A 9 7.06 5.82 28.24
CA ALA A 9 7.37 6.91 27.33
C ALA A 9 6.11 7.46 26.67
N TYR A 10 5.87 8.75 26.78
CA TYR A 10 4.80 9.45 26.08
C TYR A 10 5.23 9.85 24.67
N ASN A 11 4.58 9.24 23.67
CA ASN A 11 4.69 9.53 22.24
C ASN A 11 3.38 10.17 21.77
N ARG A 12 3.23 11.47 22.05
CA ARG A 12 2.14 12.41 21.68
C ARG A 12 0.70 11.92 21.85
N PHE A 13 0.30 10.83 21.20
CA PHE A 13 -1.03 10.24 21.27
C PHE A 13 -1.08 8.94 22.07
N ARG A 14 0.07 8.34 22.40
CA ARG A 14 0.13 7.04 23.08
C ARG A 14 1.23 6.96 24.13
N TYR A 15 1.01 6.10 25.11
CA TYR A 15 2.02 5.69 26.08
C TYR A 15 2.68 4.39 25.63
N TYR A 16 4.00 4.41 25.48
CA TYR A 16 4.86 3.29 25.12
C TYR A 16 5.51 2.72 26.38
N SER A 17 5.57 1.39 26.49
CA SER A 17 6.30 0.69 27.54
C SER A 17 7.61 0.16 26.97
N PRO A 18 8.78 0.79 27.28
CA PRO A 18 10.08 0.27 26.85
C PRO A 18 10.35 -1.14 27.37
N LYS A 19 9.82 -1.49 28.55
CA LYS A 19 9.94 -2.83 29.13
C LYS A 19 9.23 -3.90 28.30
N MET A 20 8.07 -3.56 27.73
CA MET A 20 7.26 -4.50 26.94
C MET A 20 7.48 -4.37 25.44
N GLY A 21 8.18 -3.33 24.97
CA GLY A 21 8.41 -3.09 23.55
C GLY A 21 7.15 -2.68 22.78
N MET A 22 6.11 -2.19 23.45
CA MET A 22 4.80 -1.93 22.83
C MET A 22 4.06 -0.74 23.45
N TYR A 23 3.06 -0.22 22.74
CA TYR A 23 2.10 0.72 23.30
C TYR A 23 1.16 0.04 24.30
N ILE A 24 0.84 0.73 25.39
CA ILE A 24 -0.12 0.25 26.40
C ILE A 24 -1.56 0.69 26.08
N SER A 25 -1.72 1.67 25.19
CA SER A 25 -3.01 2.13 24.67
C SER A 25 -3.18 1.71 23.21
N GLN A 26 -4.42 1.36 22.84
CA GLN A 26 -4.78 1.01 21.48
C GLN A 26 -4.52 2.19 20.52
N ASP A 27 -4.08 1.87 19.30
CA ASP A 27 -3.90 2.84 18.22
C ASP A 27 -5.21 3.62 17.96
N PRO A 28 -5.21 4.96 18.03
CA PRO A 28 -6.37 5.79 17.72
C PRO A 28 -6.93 5.53 16.31
N LEU A 29 -6.09 5.12 15.36
CA LEU A 29 -6.49 4.76 13.99
C LEU A 29 -7.06 3.34 13.88
N ARG A 30 -7.01 2.54 14.96
CA ARG A 30 -7.57 1.19 15.04
C ARG A 30 -7.17 0.33 13.82
N LEU A 31 -8.15 -0.20 13.08
CA LEU A 31 -7.94 -1.03 11.88
C LEU A 31 -7.60 -0.24 10.61
N ASP A 32 -7.64 1.09 10.65
CA ASP A 32 -7.15 1.95 9.57
C ASP A 32 -5.63 2.22 9.68
N GLY A 33 -5.00 1.83 10.79
CA GLY A 33 -3.54 1.72 10.89
C GLY A 33 -3.03 0.52 10.08
N SER A 34 -1.93 0.69 9.37
CA SER A 34 -1.29 -0.32 8.50
C SER A 34 -0.82 -1.61 9.23
N TYR A 35 -0.93 -1.66 10.56
CA TYR A 35 -0.41 -2.72 11.42
C TYR A 35 -1.52 -3.62 11.95
N LEU A 36 -1.26 -4.94 11.96
CA LEU A 36 -2.18 -5.96 12.48
C LEU A 36 -2.32 -5.93 14.01
N SER A 37 -1.39 -5.27 14.71
CA SER A 37 -1.38 -5.17 16.16
C SER A 37 -1.72 -3.74 16.59
N LEU A 38 -2.86 -3.62 17.24
CA LEU A 38 -3.40 -2.39 17.82
C LEU A 38 -2.48 -1.72 18.85
N TYR A 39 -1.43 -2.43 19.29
CA TYR A 39 -0.52 -2.01 20.35
C TYR A 39 0.95 -1.97 19.90
N ALA A 40 1.26 -2.30 18.64
CA ALA A 40 2.65 -2.35 18.18
C ALA A 40 3.30 -0.96 18.07
N TYR A 41 4.59 -0.88 18.40
CA TYR A 41 5.38 0.35 18.30
C TYR A 41 5.82 0.65 16.86
N VAL A 42 6.69 -0.20 16.31
CA VAL A 42 7.16 -0.20 14.92
C VAL A 42 7.48 -1.65 14.52
N ASP A 43 7.60 -1.94 13.21
CA ASP A 43 7.92 -3.30 12.75
C ASP A 43 9.39 -3.66 13.02
N ASN A 44 10.29 -2.67 12.98
CA ASN A 44 11.69 -2.85 13.33
C ASN A 44 12.27 -1.63 14.07
N SER A 45 12.43 -1.74 15.39
CA SER A 45 12.94 -0.65 16.25
C SER A 45 14.39 -0.25 15.99
N ASN A 46 15.16 -1.03 15.23
CA ASN A 46 16.52 -0.66 14.82
C ASN A 46 16.54 0.20 13.56
N LEU A 47 15.45 0.24 12.80
CA LEU A 47 15.34 0.97 11.53
C LEU A 47 14.29 2.09 11.58
N GLU A 48 13.33 1.99 12.50
CA GLU A 48 12.13 2.82 12.53
C GLU A 48 11.90 3.42 13.92
N ILE A 49 11.37 4.63 13.94
CA ILE A 49 10.99 5.35 15.17
C ILE A 49 9.61 5.96 14.93
N ASP A 50 8.61 5.59 15.74
CA ASP A 50 7.27 6.21 15.70
C ASP A 50 7.27 7.50 16.53
N ILE A 51 7.70 8.60 15.88
CA ILE A 51 7.80 9.95 16.48
C ILE A 51 6.43 10.49 16.91
N TRP A 52 5.36 10.14 16.18
CA TRP A 52 4.04 10.72 16.41
C TRP A 52 3.15 9.85 17.29
N GLY A 53 3.49 8.59 17.54
CA GLY A 53 2.53 7.64 18.11
C GLY A 53 1.40 7.32 17.13
N LEU A 54 1.66 7.52 15.83
CA LEU A 54 0.80 7.22 14.70
C LEU A 54 1.73 6.56 13.71
N VAL A 55 1.62 5.24 13.60
CA VAL A 55 2.68 4.48 12.96
C VAL A 55 2.93 5.00 11.54
N SER A 56 4.21 5.27 11.28
CA SER A 56 4.74 6.04 10.15
C SER A 56 4.06 5.69 8.82
N VAL A 57 3.75 6.75 8.07
CA VAL A 57 3.01 6.75 6.80
C VAL A 57 3.82 6.00 5.73
N LEU A 58 3.65 4.68 5.63
CA LEU A 58 4.37 3.81 4.67
C LEU A 58 3.92 3.99 3.20
N PHE A 59 2.98 4.88 2.91
CA PHE A 59 2.49 5.08 1.55
C PHE A 59 1.94 6.48 1.29
N GLN A 60 2.25 7.03 0.11
CA GLN A 60 1.72 8.31 -0.38
C GLN A 60 0.77 8.04 -1.55
N CYS A 61 -0.50 8.44 -1.44
CA CYS A 61 -1.42 8.40 -2.57
C CYS A 61 -1.24 9.63 -3.46
N GLY A 62 -1.33 9.45 -4.77
CA GLY A 62 -1.21 10.53 -5.74
C GLY A 62 -1.50 10.05 -7.15
N THR A 63 -1.06 10.80 -8.14
CA THR A 63 -0.96 10.34 -9.52
C THR A 63 0.45 9.84 -9.81
N TYR A 64 0.63 9.00 -10.82
CA TYR A 64 1.93 8.45 -11.20
C TYR A 64 3.00 9.55 -11.37
N GLY A 65 2.66 10.65 -12.03
CA GLY A 65 3.57 11.78 -12.25
C GLY A 65 3.89 12.55 -10.95
N SER A 66 2.89 12.77 -10.09
CA SER A 66 3.11 13.46 -8.81
C SER A 66 3.97 12.67 -7.82
N LEU A 67 4.02 11.35 -8.01
CA LEU A 67 4.81 10.43 -7.20
C LEU A 67 6.17 10.13 -7.85
N GLN A 68 6.66 10.98 -8.75
CA GLN A 68 7.97 10.83 -9.37
C GLN A 68 8.81 12.11 -9.21
N PRO A 69 10.00 12.05 -8.57
CA PRO A 69 10.53 10.89 -7.86
C PRO A 69 9.74 10.66 -6.57
N SER A 70 9.23 9.45 -6.38
CA SER A 70 8.76 9.01 -5.07
C SER A 70 10.01 9.02 -4.17
N GLY A 71 9.87 9.45 -2.91
CA GLY A 71 11.01 9.58 -1.99
C GLY A 71 11.93 8.35 -1.97
N PRO A 72 13.18 8.46 -1.48
CA PRO A 72 14.19 7.41 -1.59
C PRO A 72 13.64 6.05 -1.13
N GLY A 73 13.69 5.05 -2.03
CA GLY A 73 13.23 3.69 -1.76
C GLY A 73 11.74 3.41 -2.02
N LEU A 74 10.95 4.42 -2.41
CA LEU A 74 9.55 4.24 -2.80
C LEU A 74 9.39 4.10 -4.32
N GLN A 75 8.37 3.36 -4.73
CA GLN A 75 7.98 3.15 -6.12
C GLN A 75 6.47 3.35 -6.28
N ALA A 76 6.07 4.10 -7.31
CA ALA A 76 4.67 4.27 -7.65
C ALA A 76 4.06 2.96 -8.18
N HIS A 77 2.97 2.53 -7.55
CA HIS A 77 2.13 1.41 -7.95
C HIS A 77 0.78 1.91 -8.47
N GLU A 78 0.46 1.55 -9.70
CA GLU A 78 -0.77 1.97 -10.38
C GLU A 78 -1.92 1.00 -10.06
N ILE A 79 -3.13 1.49 -9.77
CA ILE A 79 -4.30 0.60 -9.66
C ILE A 79 -4.65 -0.01 -11.01
N MET A 80 -4.73 0.86 -12.02
CA MET A 80 -4.89 0.45 -13.41
C MET A 80 -3.52 0.37 -14.05
N ARG A 81 -3.03 -0.86 -14.23
CA ARG A 81 -1.71 -1.09 -14.82
C ARG A 81 -1.63 -0.44 -16.20
N HIS A 82 -0.56 0.33 -16.45
CA HIS A 82 -0.36 0.95 -17.77
C HIS A 82 -0.40 -0.05 -18.93
N LYS A 83 0.12 -1.27 -18.73
CA LYS A 83 0.04 -2.35 -19.72
C LYS A 83 -1.40 -2.77 -20.06
N TYR A 84 -2.30 -2.75 -19.08
CA TYR A 84 -3.73 -2.98 -19.37
C TYR A 84 -4.28 -1.85 -20.25
N LEU A 85 -3.99 -0.59 -19.89
CA LEU A 85 -4.44 0.56 -20.68
C LEU A 85 -3.91 0.52 -22.12
N GLN A 86 -2.65 0.11 -22.32
CA GLN A 86 -2.06 -0.13 -23.64
C GLN A 86 -2.81 -1.22 -24.41
N SER A 87 -3.14 -2.35 -23.76
CA SER A 87 -3.91 -3.43 -24.41
C SER A 87 -5.31 -3.01 -24.86
N GLN A 88 -5.87 -1.97 -24.24
CA GLN A 88 -7.17 -1.41 -24.58
C GLN A 88 -7.09 -0.24 -25.57
N GLY A 89 -5.89 0.11 -26.05
CA GLY A 89 -5.69 1.28 -26.93
C GLY A 89 -5.90 2.63 -26.25
N LEU A 90 -5.89 2.68 -24.91
CA LEU A 90 -6.15 3.88 -24.12
C LEU A 90 -4.87 4.62 -23.69
N ALA A 91 -3.71 4.01 -23.91
CA ALA A 91 -2.41 4.59 -23.60
C ALA A 91 -1.35 4.09 -24.58
N SER A 92 -0.35 4.92 -24.86
CA SER A 92 0.80 4.58 -25.69
C SER A 92 2.07 5.16 -25.09
N GLY A 93 3.22 4.50 -25.30
CA GLY A 93 4.51 4.98 -24.81
C GLY A 93 4.60 5.00 -23.27
N ASN A 94 5.00 6.16 -22.72
CA ASN A 94 5.24 6.36 -21.29
C ASN A 94 3.97 6.24 -20.44
N ARG A 95 4.15 5.91 -19.16
CA ARG A 95 3.06 5.87 -18.18
C ARG A 95 2.35 7.22 -18.09
N LEU A 96 1.03 7.19 -18.01
CA LEU A 96 0.20 8.38 -17.93
C LEU A 96 0.38 9.07 -16.57
N ALA A 97 0.85 10.32 -16.58
CA ALA A 97 1.15 11.08 -15.36
C ALA A 97 -0.04 11.18 -14.40
N ASP A 98 -1.26 11.28 -14.92
CA ASP A 98 -2.49 11.42 -14.13
C ASP A 98 -3.03 10.09 -13.57
N ASN A 99 -2.38 8.95 -13.86
CA ASN A 99 -2.88 7.63 -13.44
C ASN A 99 -2.85 7.49 -11.91
N PRO A 100 -4.00 7.28 -11.24
CA PRO A 100 -4.06 7.14 -9.78
C PRO A 100 -3.17 6.01 -9.26
N SER A 101 -2.30 6.37 -8.34
CA SER A 101 -1.18 5.55 -7.89
C SER A 101 -0.93 5.71 -6.39
N ILE A 102 -0.18 4.77 -5.83
CA ILE A 102 0.29 4.77 -4.44
C ILE A 102 1.79 4.52 -4.43
N ALA A 103 2.56 5.35 -3.75
CA ALA A 103 3.97 5.12 -3.52
C ALA A 103 4.12 4.06 -2.44
N LEU A 104 4.83 2.98 -2.75
CA LEU A 104 5.08 1.84 -1.88
C LEU A 104 6.58 1.59 -1.77
N ASP A 105 7.06 1.17 -0.60
CA ASP A 105 8.41 0.65 -0.48
C ASP A 105 8.57 -0.68 -1.25
N MET A 106 9.81 -1.18 -1.31
CA MET A 106 10.14 -2.41 -2.03
C MET A 106 9.41 -3.66 -1.52
N ASP A 107 9.15 -3.72 -0.22
CA ASP A 107 8.52 -4.86 0.46
C ASP A 107 7.05 -4.94 0.10
N HIS A 108 6.38 -3.80 0.13
CA HIS A 108 4.97 -3.64 -0.18
C HIS A 108 4.72 -3.54 -1.69
N HIS A 109 5.73 -3.26 -2.51
CA HIS A 109 5.57 -3.16 -3.97
C HIS A 109 5.79 -4.51 -4.68
N ARG A 110 6.98 -5.11 -4.54
CA ARG A 110 7.39 -6.26 -5.39
C ARG A 110 7.93 -7.47 -4.64
N ARG A 111 8.36 -7.33 -3.39
CA ARG A 111 9.06 -8.43 -2.69
C ARG A 111 8.11 -9.60 -2.44
N LYS A 112 8.60 -10.82 -2.58
CA LYS A 112 7.85 -12.02 -2.19
C LYS A 112 7.80 -12.14 -0.66
N PRO A 113 6.78 -12.81 -0.09
CA PRO A 113 6.78 -13.20 1.31
C PRO A 113 8.10 -13.88 1.67
N SER A 114 8.63 -13.52 2.82
CA SER A 114 9.91 -13.98 3.33
C SER A 114 9.87 -13.96 4.85
N VAL A 115 10.57 -14.93 5.46
CA VAL A 115 10.70 -15.02 6.91
C VAL A 115 11.56 -13.86 7.39
N ARG A 116 11.04 -13.11 8.37
CA ARG A 116 11.70 -12.01 9.05
C ARG A 116 12.62 -12.56 10.16
N PRO A 117 13.61 -11.78 10.64
CA PRO A 117 14.53 -12.23 11.69
C PRO A 117 13.85 -12.66 12.99
N ASP A 118 12.65 -12.14 13.27
CA ASP A 118 11.81 -12.51 14.43
C ASP A 118 11.01 -13.82 14.22
N GLY A 119 11.20 -14.50 13.08
CA GLY A 119 10.49 -15.72 12.71
C GLY A 119 9.12 -15.49 12.07
N SER A 120 8.63 -14.25 11.99
CA SER A 120 7.36 -13.94 11.37
C SER A 120 7.45 -13.93 9.83
N MET A 121 6.37 -14.23 9.13
CA MET A 121 6.33 -14.18 7.66
C MET A 121 5.89 -12.79 7.19
N SER A 122 6.67 -12.14 6.32
CA SER A 122 6.25 -10.89 5.69
C SER A 122 5.05 -11.12 4.76
N LYS A 123 4.16 -10.14 4.66
CA LYS A 123 2.95 -10.24 3.83
C LYS A 123 3.26 -10.39 2.34
N GLY A 124 4.40 -9.90 1.87
CA GLY A 124 4.75 -9.78 0.46
C GLY A 124 4.03 -8.61 -0.21
N GLY A 125 4.57 -8.17 -1.35
CA GLY A 125 4.17 -6.95 -2.03
C GLY A 125 2.95 -7.10 -2.95
N ALA A 126 2.45 -5.97 -3.42
CA ALA A 126 1.29 -5.86 -4.29
C ALA A 126 1.43 -6.73 -5.54
N HIS A 127 2.54 -6.68 -6.27
CA HIS A 127 2.73 -7.48 -7.49
C HIS A 127 2.72 -9.00 -7.23
N TYR A 128 3.17 -9.45 -6.07
CA TYR A 128 3.09 -10.86 -5.69
C TYR A 128 1.63 -11.28 -5.51
N HIS A 129 0.85 -10.49 -4.77
CA HIS A 129 -0.56 -10.78 -4.55
C HIS A 129 -1.41 -10.62 -5.82
N GLU A 130 -1.08 -9.66 -6.70
CA GLU A 130 -1.70 -9.55 -8.02
C GLU A 130 -1.55 -10.85 -8.80
N THR A 131 -0.35 -11.42 -8.83
CA THR A 131 -0.08 -12.69 -9.53
C THR A 131 -0.94 -13.82 -8.98
N ILE A 132 -1.05 -13.93 -7.65
CA ILE A 132 -1.88 -14.96 -7.00
C ILE A 132 -3.36 -14.75 -7.32
N ILE A 133 -3.85 -13.51 -7.25
CA ILE A 133 -5.27 -13.23 -7.49
C ILE A 133 -5.59 -13.44 -8.98
N ARG A 134 -4.72 -13.04 -9.90
CA ARG A 134 -4.86 -13.28 -11.35
C ARG A 134 -4.99 -14.76 -11.67
N ALA A 135 -4.18 -15.61 -11.03
CA ALA A 135 -4.26 -17.06 -11.22
C ALA A 135 -5.64 -17.63 -10.88
N LYS A 136 -6.41 -17.02 -9.96
CA LYS A 136 -7.79 -17.43 -9.65
C LYS A 136 -8.77 -17.17 -10.78
N TYR A 137 -8.43 -16.29 -11.71
CA TYR A 137 -9.17 -16.02 -12.93
C TYR A 137 -8.60 -16.78 -14.15
N GLY A 138 -7.65 -17.70 -13.94
CA GLY A 138 -6.98 -18.41 -15.02
C GLY A 138 -5.97 -17.57 -15.80
N LEU A 139 -5.53 -16.43 -15.25
CA LEU A 139 -4.63 -15.49 -15.92
C LEU A 139 -3.19 -15.64 -15.43
N GLY A 140 -2.24 -15.50 -16.35
CA GLY A 140 -0.82 -15.32 -16.06
C GLY A 140 -0.48 -13.98 -15.40
N SER A 141 0.76 -13.84 -14.92
CA SER A 141 1.23 -12.63 -14.20
C SER A 141 1.22 -11.34 -15.05
N ASN A 142 1.32 -11.48 -16.37
CA ASN A 142 1.28 -10.38 -17.33
C ASN A 142 0.05 -10.44 -18.26
N GLU A 143 -0.93 -11.28 -17.92
CA GLU A 143 -2.21 -11.35 -18.62
C GLU A 143 -3.26 -10.55 -17.87
N PHE A 144 -4.20 -9.99 -18.62
CA PHE A 144 -5.22 -9.10 -18.10
C PHE A 144 -6.60 -9.60 -18.47
N HIS A 145 -7.51 -9.50 -17.50
CA HIS A 145 -8.92 -9.74 -17.71
C HIS A 145 -9.50 -8.65 -18.62
N GLN A 146 -10.39 -9.03 -19.54
CA GLN A 146 -11.02 -8.08 -20.48
C GLN A 146 -11.82 -6.99 -19.74
N ASN A 147 -12.53 -7.38 -18.69
CA ASN A 147 -13.30 -6.48 -17.82
C ASN A 147 -12.40 -5.65 -16.89
N HIS A 148 -12.30 -4.34 -17.13
CA HIS A 148 -11.56 -3.37 -16.31
C HIS A 148 -11.94 -3.39 -14.81
N LYS A 149 -13.19 -3.71 -14.46
CA LYS A 149 -13.60 -3.76 -13.05
C LYS A 149 -12.92 -4.91 -12.32
N ILE A 150 -12.78 -6.06 -12.99
CA ILE A 150 -12.06 -7.22 -12.45
C ILE A 150 -10.58 -6.89 -12.28
N GLU A 151 -9.98 -6.21 -13.25
CA GLU A 151 -8.59 -5.73 -13.12
C GLU A 151 -8.39 -4.82 -11.91
N MET A 152 -9.30 -3.85 -11.70
CA MET A 152 -9.25 -2.99 -10.52
C MET A 152 -9.49 -3.77 -9.21
N ASP A 153 -10.33 -4.81 -9.22
CA ASP A 153 -10.58 -5.65 -8.04
C ASP A 153 -9.37 -6.52 -7.71
N ILE A 154 -8.65 -7.02 -8.73
CA ILE A 154 -7.38 -7.73 -8.59
C ILE A 154 -6.36 -6.82 -7.90
N THR A 155 -6.11 -5.63 -8.44
CA THR A 155 -5.10 -4.71 -7.88
C THR A 155 -5.50 -4.21 -6.49
N GLN A 156 -6.77 -3.86 -6.28
CA GLN A 156 -7.28 -3.46 -4.97
C GLN A 156 -7.11 -4.60 -3.94
N GLY A 157 -7.44 -5.83 -4.33
CA GLY A 157 -7.28 -7.01 -3.48
C GLY A 157 -5.80 -7.26 -3.14
N ALA A 158 -4.92 -7.06 -4.11
CA ALA A 158 -3.48 -7.22 -3.94
C ALA A 158 -2.89 -6.21 -2.95
N LEU A 159 -3.26 -4.93 -3.08
CA LEU A 159 -2.85 -3.89 -2.13
C LEU A 159 -3.31 -4.20 -0.71
N ARG A 160 -4.56 -4.64 -0.54
CA ARG A 160 -5.08 -5.04 0.78
C ARG A 160 -4.29 -6.19 1.38
N LYS A 161 -3.92 -7.19 0.57
CA LYS A 161 -3.09 -8.32 1.02
C LYS A 161 -1.66 -7.91 1.35
N ALA A 162 -1.13 -6.91 0.64
CA ALA A 162 0.18 -6.33 0.95
C ALA A 162 0.20 -5.56 2.27
N GLY A 163 -0.97 -5.17 2.81
CA GLY A 163 -1.08 -4.46 4.09
C GLY A 163 -1.62 -3.04 3.97
N ILE A 164 -2.02 -2.61 2.78
CA ILE A 164 -2.62 -1.29 2.58
C ILE A 164 -4.05 -1.26 3.16
N PRO A 165 -4.42 -0.24 3.96
CA PRO A 165 -5.76 -0.14 4.52
C PRO A 165 -6.86 -0.21 3.48
N ALA A 166 -7.97 -0.87 3.83
CA ALA A 166 -9.09 -1.06 2.91
C ALA A 166 -9.75 0.27 2.51
N SER A 167 -9.75 1.28 3.39
CA SER A 167 -10.18 2.65 3.10
C SER A 167 -9.37 3.28 1.97
N VAL A 168 -8.04 3.19 2.07
CA VAL A 168 -7.08 3.70 1.07
C VAL A 168 -7.22 2.98 -0.27
N ALA A 169 -7.21 1.64 -0.26
CA ALA A 169 -7.35 0.85 -1.49
C ALA A 169 -8.69 1.13 -2.21
N ARG A 170 -9.80 1.28 -1.46
CA ARG A 170 -11.11 1.64 -2.02
C ARG A 170 -11.11 3.04 -2.62
N LYS A 171 -10.47 4.02 -1.98
CA LYS A 171 -10.35 5.38 -2.51
C LYS A 171 -9.59 5.36 -3.84
N LEU A 172 -8.41 4.75 -3.87
CA LEU A 172 -7.59 4.61 -5.07
C LEU A 172 -8.34 3.90 -6.20
N ARG A 173 -9.10 2.85 -5.88
CA ARG A 173 -9.97 2.17 -6.86
C ARG A 173 -11.00 3.12 -7.47
N LYS A 174 -11.69 3.92 -6.65
CA LYS A 174 -12.67 4.90 -7.14
C LYS A 174 -12.01 5.96 -8.03
N ASP A 175 -10.82 6.41 -7.66
CA ASP A 175 -10.06 7.40 -8.41
C ASP A 175 -9.63 6.83 -9.77
N ALA A 176 -9.14 5.59 -9.78
CA ALA A 176 -8.77 4.86 -11.00
C ALA A 176 -9.96 4.59 -11.93
N ASP A 177 -11.15 4.30 -11.39
CA ASP A 177 -12.38 4.16 -12.17
C ASP A 177 -12.78 5.47 -12.87
N ARG A 178 -12.70 6.61 -12.14
CA ARG A 178 -12.94 7.93 -12.75
C ARG A 178 -11.92 8.25 -13.84
N PHE A 179 -10.64 7.96 -13.59
CA PHE A 179 -9.57 8.13 -14.56
C PHE A 179 -9.80 7.29 -15.83
N TYR A 180 -10.10 6.01 -15.68
CA TYR A 180 -10.37 5.11 -16.82
C TYR A 180 -11.56 5.58 -17.67
N LYS A 181 -12.65 5.99 -17.02
CA LYS A 181 -13.84 6.55 -17.72
C LYS A 181 -13.50 7.81 -18.50
N LYS A 182 -12.67 8.70 -17.93
CA LYS A 182 -12.17 9.90 -18.62
C LYS A 182 -11.35 9.54 -19.86
N LEU A 183 -10.44 8.56 -19.75
CA LEU A 183 -9.67 8.09 -20.91
C LEU A 183 -10.58 7.53 -22.00
N LYS A 184 -11.52 6.63 -21.66
CA LYS A 184 -12.46 6.08 -22.64
C LYS A 184 -13.27 7.15 -23.35
N LYS A 185 -13.76 8.16 -22.61
CA LYS A 185 -14.50 9.28 -23.20
C LYS A 185 -13.65 10.06 -24.19
N ASN A 186 -12.38 10.32 -23.87
CA ASN A 186 -11.49 11.08 -24.74
C ASN A 186 -11.02 10.30 -25.98
N THR A 187 -10.97 8.97 -25.91
CA THR A 187 -10.52 8.13 -27.03
C THR A 187 -11.64 7.80 -28.02
N TYR A 188 -12.89 7.69 -27.55
CA TYR A 188 -14.01 7.21 -28.37
C TYR A 188 -15.21 8.17 -28.43
N GLY A 189 -15.12 9.33 -27.78
CA GLY A 189 -16.13 10.38 -27.81
C GLY A 189 -15.66 11.56 -28.65
#